data_AF-A0A9Q0MS75-F1
#
_entry.id   AF-A0A9Q0MS75-F1
#
_cell.length_a   1.000
_cell.length_b   1.000
_cell.length_c   1.000
_cell.angle_alpha   90.00
_cell.angle_beta   90.00
_cell.angle_gamma   90.00
#
_symmetry.space_group_name_H-M   'P 1'
#
loop_
_entity.id
_entity.type
_entity.pdbx_description
1 polymer ?
#
loop_
_entity_poly.entity_id
_entity_poly.type
_entity_poly.pdbx_seq_one_letter_code
_entity_poly.pdbx_strand_id
1 'polypeptide(L)'
;MSLAGKSAVVTGGCSGIGYEIVKKFLEEGIKNVAVLDICEANTLHLLQSKDDEQKVVFIRTDVSKKEQVKSAFDEIKQKFGCVDYVVGNAGVFCESDYERTINVNLIGILNSTYTAIELMSKKKGGQGGIILNVSSLVAVDVYCNMPAYSASKHGVIGLQKCLSDEYYFKKHGIKFITLCPGATLTPIIKDFEKKAVFGTCDGFNFQAPSFVAECVMKMFKSAKNGSIWSSRNALTMGKILQTVPAMACMKSLLMLFNVAFWATGLAVLCAGIWMQVKLIKFLELSADFSNLVPYILVGTGALILFVATLACCCTVKGQPSLLFMYGAFLAIILTLEIAVTVSIFAYKDNLSNGFDRGLNHSMKIYVESPTISADFDVMQSELQCCGSRSYKDWSNLANPIPVPKSCCKLSYCDVEDESQVYNEGCYDIVVKFINENMAMIGVCALVVTLFPIIGILLSCCLASNASKAKYEQMN
;
A
#
# COMPACT_ATOMS: atom_id res chain seq x y z
N MET A 1 20.11 0.35 -28.66
CA MET A 1 19.73 0.40 -30.10
C MET A 1 20.44 1.59 -30.75
N SER A 2 20.95 1.46 -31.98
CA SER A 2 21.53 2.62 -32.68
C SER A 2 20.43 3.56 -33.17
N LEU A 3 20.66 4.87 -33.08
CA LEU A 3 19.77 5.90 -33.63
C LEU A 3 20.17 6.33 -35.05
N ALA A 4 21.37 5.94 -35.49
CA ALA A 4 21.93 6.39 -36.77
C ALA A 4 21.07 5.98 -37.97
N GLY A 5 20.95 6.88 -38.95
CA GLY A 5 20.25 6.62 -40.21
C GLY A 5 18.71 6.70 -40.14
N LYS A 6 18.15 6.97 -38.95
CA LYS A 6 16.70 7.05 -38.69
C LYS A 6 16.15 8.45 -38.96
N SER A 7 14.83 8.60 -38.97
CA SER A 7 14.17 9.91 -39.06
C SER A 7 13.34 10.22 -37.81
N ALA A 8 13.34 11.50 -37.42
CA ALA A 8 12.67 11.98 -36.22
C ALA A 8 11.79 13.21 -36.48
N VAL A 9 10.73 13.36 -35.69
CA VAL A 9 9.87 14.55 -35.64
C VAL A 9 9.89 15.10 -34.22
N VAL A 10 10.13 16.40 -34.04
CA VAL A 10 10.14 17.07 -32.73
C VAL A 10 9.20 18.27 -32.75
N THR A 11 8.21 18.28 -31.87
CA THR A 11 7.33 19.46 -31.69
C THR A 11 7.90 20.41 -30.64
N GLY A 12 7.78 21.72 -30.84
CA GLY A 12 8.40 22.72 -29.97
C GLY A 12 9.94 22.68 -30.04
N GLY A 13 10.50 22.35 -31.21
CA GLY A 13 11.93 22.10 -31.38
C GLY A 13 12.79 23.35 -31.57
N CYS A 14 12.22 24.56 -31.62
CA CYS A 14 13.00 25.79 -31.82
C CYS A 14 13.64 26.33 -30.53
N SER A 15 13.25 25.83 -29.34
CA SER A 15 13.77 26.33 -28.07
C SER A 15 13.79 25.29 -26.94
N GLY A 16 14.46 25.64 -25.84
CA GLY A 16 14.44 24.87 -24.58
C GLY A 16 14.82 23.40 -24.75
N ILE A 17 14.01 22.51 -24.19
CA ILE A 17 14.21 21.05 -24.25
C ILE A 17 14.17 20.55 -25.70
N GLY A 18 13.23 21.04 -26.51
CA GLY A 18 13.05 20.56 -27.89
C GLY A 18 14.27 20.85 -28.77
N TYR A 19 14.87 22.04 -28.63
CA TYR A 19 16.10 22.40 -29.33
C TYR A 19 17.27 21.47 -28.99
N GLU A 20 17.49 21.21 -27.69
CA GLU A 20 18.56 20.30 -27.26
C GLU A 20 18.31 18.85 -27.71
N ILE A 21 17.06 18.42 -27.80
CA ILE A 21 16.70 17.10 -28.38
C ILE A 21 17.08 17.04 -29.86
N VAL A 22 16.75 18.08 -30.65
CA VAL A 22 17.10 18.15 -32.08
C VAL A 22 18.62 18.07 -32.24
N LYS A 23 19.37 18.87 -31.45
CA LYS A 23 20.83 18.87 -31.45
C LYS A 23 21.39 17.48 -31.12
N LYS A 24 20.92 16.84 -30.05
CA LYS A 24 21.37 15.50 -29.64
C LYS A 24 21.02 14.41 -30.67
N PHE A 25 19.88 14.51 -31.34
CA PHE A 25 19.54 13.60 -32.43
C PHE A 25 20.54 13.67 -33.58
N LEU A 26 20.98 14.87 -33.97
CA LEU A 26 22.00 15.04 -34.99
C LEU A 26 23.36 14.48 -34.55
N GLU A 27 23.76 14.71 -33.28
CA GLU A 27 24.98 14.13 -32.69
C GLU A 27 24.95 12.59 -32.67
N GLU A 28 23.77 11.98 -32.52
CA GLU A 28 23.54 10.53 -32.53
C GLU A 28 23.37 9.94 -33.95
N GLY A 29 23.55 10.76 -34.99
CA GLY A 29 23.55 10.33 -36.39
C GLY A 29 22.15 10.13 -36.99
N ILE A 30 21.09 10.71 -36.41
CA ILE A 30 19.77 10.76 -37.04
C ILE A 30 19.91 11.43 -38.41
N LYS A 31 19.37 10.78 -39.45
CA LYS A 31 19.53 11.23 -40.84
C LYS A 31 18.71 12.48 -41.12
N ASN A 32 17.44 12.48 -40.69
CA ASN A 32 16.49 13.55 -40.98
C ASN A 32 15.71 13.91 -39.71
N VAL A 33 15.63 15.19 -39.37
CA VAL A 33 14.84 15.71 -38.24
C VAL A 33 13.85 16.76 -38.74
N ALA A 34 12.56 16.54 -38.53
CA ALA A 34 11.54 17.56 -38.76
C ALA A 34 11.24 18.31 -37.46
N VAL A 35 11.24 19.64 -37.52
CA VAL A 35 10.92 20.51 -36.38
C VAL A 35 9.61 21.23 -36.66
N LEU A 36 8.64 21.02 -35.77
CA LEU A 36 7.30 21.61 -35.83
C LEU A 36 7.17 22.63 -34.72
N ASP A 37 7.09 23.91 -35.07
CA ASP A 37 7.02 25.01 -34.09
C ASP A 37 6.25 26.21 -34.66
N ILE A 38 5.72 27.06 -33.78
CA ILE A 38 5.09 28.34 -34.12
C ILE A 38 6.12 29.47 -34.26
N CYS A 39 7.30 29.31 -33.64
CA CYS A 39 8.39 30.28 -33.73
C CYS A 39 9.28 29.96 -34.93
N GLU A 40 9.72 30.99 -35.65
CA GLU A 40 10.64 30.83 -36.78
C GLU A 40 11.99 30.26 -36.35
N ALA A 41 12.61 29.53 -37.27
CA ALA A 41 13.82 28.72 -37.16
C ALA A 41 15.13 29.51 -36.89
N ASN A 42 15.07 30.67 -36.23
CA ASN A 42 16.20 31.58 -36.05
C ASN A 42 17.40 30.94 -35.34
N THR A 43 17.25 29.79 -34.69
CA THR A 43 18.35 29.03 -34.07
C THR A 43 18.62 27.69 -34.74
N LEU A 44 17.73 27.19 -35.60
CA LEU A 44 17.88 25.89 -36.26
C LEU A 44 18.85 25.93 -37.44
N HIS A 45 19.00 27.09 -38.10
CA HIS A 45 20.01 27.26 -39.14
C HIS A 45 21.44 27.00 -38.62
N LEU A 46 21.68 27.22 -37.32
CA LEU A 46 22.96 26.93 -36.65
C LEU A 46 23.24 25.43 -36.52
N LEU A 47 22.21 24.59 -36.67
CA LEU A 47 22.31 23.13 -36.62
C LEU A 47 22.51 22.50 -38.01
N GLN A 48 22.44 23.31 -39.07
CA GLN A 48 22.71 22.87 -40.44
C GLN A 48 24.21 23.07 -40.75
N SER A 49 24.93 21.99 -41.06
CA SER A 49 26.23 22.09 -41.72
C SER A 49 26.05 22.56 -43.16
N LYS A 50 27.00 23.34 -43.69
CA LYS A 50 26.97 23.82 -45.08
C LYS A 50 26.90 22.70 -46.13
N ASP A 51 27.28 21.48 -45.76
CA ASP A 51 27.35 20.31 -46.65
C ASP A 51 26.14 19.36 -46.54
N ASP A 52 25.16 19.63 -45.66
CA ASP A 52 24.01 18.74 -45.42
C ASP A 52 22.66 19.48 -45.52
N GLU A 53 22.34 20.00 -46.70
CA GLU A 53 21.17 20.85 -46.98
C GLU A 53 19.79 20.28 -46.60
N GLN A 54 19.67 19.04 -46.09
CA GLN A 54 18.38 18.42 -45.77
C GLN A 54 18.28 17.69 -44.41
N LYS A 55 19.29 17.79 -43.52
CA LYS A 55 19.25 17.09 -42.22
C LYS A 55 18.15 17.58 -41.27
N VAL A 56 17.84 18.88 -41.30
CA VAL A 56 16.80 19.49 -40.45
C VAL A 56 15.80 20.25 -41.30
N VAL A 57 14.53 19.86 -41.23
CA VAL A 57 13.42 20.49 -41.94
C VAL A 57 12.51 21.18 -40.94
N PHE A 58 12.38 22.50 -41.07
CA PHE A 58 11.42 23.27 -40.29
C PHE A 58 10.07 23.34 -41.00
N ILE A 59 8.99 23.08 -40.26
CA ILE A 59 7.61 23.25 -40.72
C ILE A 59 6.88 24.08 -39.67
N ARG A 60 6.43 25.28 -40.05
CA ARG A 60 5.66 26.14 -39.16
C ARG A 60 4.35 25.43 -38.81
N THR A 61 4.10 25.14 -37.54
CA THR A 61 2.94 24.35 -37.13
C THR A 61 2.48 24.74 -35.72
N ASP A 62 1.22 25.14 -35.61
CA ASP A 62 0.52 25.22 -34.33
C ASP A 62 -0.07 23.85 -33.99
N VAL A 63 0.52 23.17 -33.01
CA VAL A 63 0.09 21.83 -32.58
C VAL A 63 -1.35 21.81 -32.05
N SER A 64 -1.89 22.93 -31.59
CA SER A 64 -3.28 23.03 -31.16
C SER A 64 -4.28 22.89 -32.31
N LYS A 65 -3.82 23.03 -33.57
CA LYS A 65 -4.63 22.93 -34.78
C LYS A 65 -4.39 21.60 -35.48
N LYS A 66 -5.38 20.69 -35.39
CA LYS A 66 -5.30 19.32 -35.92
C LYS A 66 -4.93 19.28 -37.40
N GLU A 67 -5.49 20.19 -38.18
CA GLU A 67 -5.29 20.28 -39.64
C GLU A 67 -3.85 20.66 -39.97
N GLN A 68 -3.25 21.57 -39.20
CA GLN A 68 -1.84 21.94 -39.40
C GLN A 68 -0.90 20.79 -39.06
N VAL A 69 -1.16 20.07 -37.96
CA VAL A 69 -0.37 18.89 -37.59
C VAL A 69 -0.46 17.81 -38.67
N LYS A 70 -1.66 17.56 -39.20
CA LYS A 70 -1.86 16.59 -40.30
C LYS A 70 -1.06 17.00 -41.54
N SER A 71 -1.20 18.24 -42.01
CA SER A 71 -0.48 18.74 -43.18
C SER A 71 1.04 18.66 -43.00
N ALA A 72 1.56 18.97 -41.79
CA ALA A 72 2.97 18.83 -41.49
C ALA A 72 3.46 17.38 -41.59
N PHE A 73 2.71 16.42 -41.04
CA PHE A 73 3.06 15.00 -41.14
C PHE A 73 2.98 14.46 -42.58
N ASP A 74 2.03 14.96 -43.38
CA ASP A 74 1.94 14.61 -44.80
C ASP A 74 3.17 15.13 -45.58
N GLU A 75 3.62 16.36 -45.31
CA GLU A 75 4.85 16.92 -45.89
C GLU A 75 6.10 16.14 -45.44
N ILE A 76 6.19 15.77 -44.15
CA ILE A 76 7.29 14.96 -43.62
C ILE A 76 7.33 13.59 -44.29
N LYS A 77 6.17 12.96 -44.52
CA LYS A 77 6.09 11.69 -45.23
C LYS A 77 6.65 11.80 -46.65
N GLN A 78 6.32 12.88 -47.36
CA GLN A 78 6.82 13.12 -48.72
C GLN A 78 8.34 13.33 -48.73
N LYS A 79 8.88 14.06 -47.76
CA LYS A 79 10.32 14.37 -47.68
C LYS A 79 11.17 13.21 -47.14
N PHE A 80 10.72 12.53 -46.09
CA PHE A 80 11.52 11.53 -45.38
C PHE A 80 11.18 10.09 -45.77
N GLY A 81 10.04 9.87 -46.43
CA GLY A 81 9.49 8.55 -46.77
C GLY A 81 8.91 7.80 -45.56
N CYS A 82 9.62 7.84 -44.42
CA CYS A 82 9.20 7.22 -43.17
C CYS A 82 9.57 8.08 -41.96
N VAL A 83 8.93 7.79 -40.82
CA VAL A 83 9.21 8.40 -39.51
C VAL A 83 9.42 7.27 -38.51
N ASP A 84 10.59 7.21 -37.89
CA ASP A 84 10.91 6.22 -36.86
C ASP A 84 10.57 6.73 -35.46
N TYR A 85 10.83 8.02 -35.20
CA TYR A 85 10.73 8.62 -33.87
C TYR A 85 9.88 9.89 -33.88
N VAL A 86 8.99 10.03 -32.89
CA VAL A 86 8.23 11.26 -32.67
C VAL A 86 8.40 11.70 -31.23
N VAL A 87 8.73 12.97 -31.04
CA VAL A 87 8.83 13.62 -29.74
C VAL A 87 7.75 14.70 -29.65
N GLY A 88 6.67 14.38 -28.94
CA GLY A 88 5.66 15.35 -28.57
C GLY A 88 6.15 16.19 -27.38
N ASN A 89 6.74 17.35 -27.66
CA ASN A 89 7.39 18.20 -26.64
C ASN A 89 6.77 19.61 -26.50
N ALA A 90 6.10 20.13 -27.53
CA ALA A 90 5.50 21.46 -27.49
C ALA A 90 4.67 21.68 -26.21
N GLY A 91 4.89 22.81 -25.55
CA GLY A 91 4.22 23.14 -24.31
C GLY A 91 4.35 24.59 -23.90
N VAL A 92 3.36 25.07 -23.16
CA VAL A 92 3.29 26.42 -22.59
C VAL A 92 2.91 26.35 -21.11
N PHE A 93 3.31 27.36 -20.37
CA PHE A 93 2.88 27.59 -18.99
C PHE A 93 2.19 28.96 -18.93
N CYS A 94 0.87 28.96 -18.71
CA CYS A 94 0.07 30.16 -18.57
C CYS A 94 -1.22 29.83 -17.82
N GLU A 95 -1.24 30.02 -16.50
CA GLU A 95 -2.44 29.70 -15.70
C GLU A 95 -3.59 30.71 -15.96
N SER A 96 -3.26 31.95 -16.36
CA SER A 96 -4.26 32.95 -16.74
C SER A 96 -4.97 32.65 -18.06
N ASP A 97 -4.38 31.78 -18.89
CA ASP A 97 -4.95 31.31 -20.16
C ASP A 97 -4.93 29.78 -20.17
N TYR A 98 -5.79 29.21 -19.32
CA TYR A 98 -5.90 27.76 -19.14
C TYR A 98 -6.33 27.06 -20.43
N GLU A 99 -7.14 27.71 -21.29
CA GLU A 99 -7.58 27.15 -22.57
C GLU A 99 -6.40 26.94 -23.48
N ARG A 100 -5.52 27.94 -23.63
CA ARG A 100 -4.27 27.78 -24.38
C ARG A 100 -3.38 26.71 -23.78
N THR A 101 -3.26 26.66 -22.45
CA THR A 101 -2.48 25.63 -21.75
C THR A 101 -2.98 24.22 -22.10
N ILE A 102 -4.30 23.98 -22.06
CA ILE A 102 -4.90 22.68 -22.41
C ILE A 102 -4.76 22.39 -23.91
N ASN A 103 -5.05 23.37 -24.77
CA ASN A 103 -5.00 23.22 -26.21
C ASN A 103 -3.59 22.91 -26.74
N VAL A 104 -2.55 23.53 -26.17
CA VAL A 104 -1.18 23.24 -26.58
C VAL A 104 -0.65 21.98 -25.90
N ASN A 105 -0.75 21.87 -24.57
CA ASN A 105 -0.05 20.83 -23.82
C ASN A 105 -0.71 19.46 -23.89
N LEU A 106 -2.04 19.40 -24.06
CA LEU A 106 -2.79 18.15 -24.12
C LEU A 106 -3.33 17.89 -25.52
N ILE A 107 -4.12 18.82 -26.08
CA ILE A 107 -4.70 18.63 -27.42
C ILE A 107 -3.59 18.56 -28.49
N GLY A 108 -2.53 19.35 -28.35
CA GLY A 108 -1.36 19.28 -29.25
C GLY A 108 -0.64 17.93 -29.22
N ILE A 109 -0.50 17.33 -28.03
CA ILE A 109 0.06 15.97 -27.88
C ILE A 109 -0.88 14.93 -28.49
N LEU A 110 -2.20 15.04 -28.27
CA LEU A 110 -3.18 14.14 -28.86
C LEU A 110 -3.14 14.21 -30.39
N ASN A 111 -3.20 15.42 -30.97
CA ASN A 111 -3.12 15.65 -32.41
C ASN A 111 -1.85 15.02 -33.00
N SER A 112 -0.69 15.29 -32.39
CA SER A 112 0.59 14.76 -32.85
C SER A 112 0.67 13.24 -32.72
N THR A 113 0.23 12.68 -31.59
CA THR A 113 0.28 11.24 -31.30
C THR A 113 -0.63 10.46 -32.24
N TYR A 114 -1.88 10.87 -32.41
CA TYR A 114 -2.81 10.17 -33.31
C TYR A 114 -2.35 10.25 -34.76
N THR A 115 -1.87 11.41 -35.21
CA THR A 115 -1.34 11.57 -36.58
C THR A 115 -0.10 10.72 -36.81
N ALA A 116 0.80 10.65 -35.82
CA ALA A 116 1.95 9.75 -35.85
C ALA A 116 1.53 8.27 -35.91
N ILE A 117 0.51 7.85 -35.16
CA ILE A 117 -0.01 6.49 -35.23
C ILE A 117 -0.54 6.16 -36.62
N GLU A 118 -1.29 7.06 -37.26
CA GLU A 118 -1.77 6.88 -38.63
C GLU A 118 -0.63 6.61 -39.62
N LEU A 119 0.46 7.36 -39.48
CA LEU A 119 1.64 7.27 -40.34
C LEU A 119 2.51 6.04 -40.05
N MET A 120 2.79 5.78 -38.78
CA MET A 120 3.81 4.82 -38.33
C MET A 120 3.26 3.40 -38.17
N SER A 121 1.95 3.23 -38.02
CA SER A 121 1.33 1.95 -37.67
C SER A 121 1.59 0.85 -38.72
N LYS A 122 2.14 -0.29 -38.29
CA LYS A 122 2.30 -1.49 -39.14
C LYS A 122 0.98 -1.99 -39.74
N LYS A 123 -0.13 -1.88 -38.99
CA LYS A 123 -1.48 -2.18 -39.49
C LYS A 123 -1.89 -1.32 -40.70
N LYS A 124 -1.27 -0.15 -40.87
CA LYS A 124 -1.59 0.84 -41.91
C LYS A 124 -0.46 0.96 -42.95
N GLY A 125 0.45 -0.02 -43.00
CA GLY A 125 1.59 -0.04 -43.92
C GLY A 125 2.80 0.76 -43.45
N GLY A 126 2.81 1.29 -42.21
CA GLY A 126 3.98 1.92 -41.60
C GLY A 126 4.99 0.90 -41.05
N GLN A 127 6.11 1.39 -40.53
CA GLN A 127 7.22 0.54 -40.06
C GLN A 127 7.23 0.27 -38.54
N GLY A 128 6.28 0.84 -37.81
CA GLY A 128 6.35 0.97 -36.36
C GLY A 128 7.32 2.08 -35.94
N GLY A 129 7.70 2.13 -34.67
CA GLY A 129 8.65 3.12 -34.17
C GLY A 129 8.46 3.44 -32.69
N ILE A 130 8.90 4.63 -32.28
CA ILE A 130 8.79 5.09 -30.89
C ILE A 130 8.17 6.49 -30.85
N ILE A 131 7.10 6.65 -30.07
CA ILE A 131 6.50 7.95 -29.75
C ILE A 131 6.83 8.26 -28.28
N LEU A 132 7.60 9.33 -28.07
CA LEU A 132 7.90 9.90 -26.76
C LEU A 132 7.06 11.15 -26.54
N ASN A 133 6.24 11.15 -25.50
CA ASN A 133 5.49 12.32 -25.09
C ASN A 133 6.13 12.96 -23.85
N VAL A 134 6.35 14.28 -23.88
CA VAL A 134 6.93 15.03 -22.76
C VAL A 134 5.79 15.56 -21.88
N SER A 135 5.60 14.90 -20.73
CA SER A 135 4.75 15.37 -19.65
C SER A 135 5.52 16.33 -18.74
N SER A 136 5.48 16.16 -17.42
CA SER A 136 6.20 16.94 -16.42
C SER A 136 6.11 16.25 -15.04
N LEU A 137 7.04 16.55 -14.14
CA LEU A 137 6.92 16.12 -12.74
C LEU A 137 5.67 16.64 -12.03
N VAL A 138 5.08 17.75 -12.49
CA VAL A 138 3.80 18.22 -11.93
C VAL A 138 2.62 17.26 -12.21
N ALA A 139 2.82 16.29 -13.12
CA ALA A 139 1.85 15.23 -13.40
C ALA A 139 1.92 14.06 -12.40
N VAL A 140 2.89 14.07 -11.49
CA VAL A 140 3.15 12.98 -10.54
C VAL A 140 3.34 13.48 -9.11
N ASP A 141 3.88 14.70 -8.95
CA ASP A 141 4.04 15.40 -7.68
C ASP A 141 2.98 16.53 -7.57
N VAL A 142 2.60 16.88 -6.35
CA VAL A 142 1.62 17.96 -6.09
C VAL A 142 2.34 19.31 -6.03
N TYR A 143 1.87 20.27 -6.82
CA TYR A 143 2.32 21.66 -6.79
C TYR A 143 1.13 22.59 -6.56
N CYS A 144 1.31 23.54 -5.65
CA CYS A 144 0.22 24.35 -5.08
C CYS A 144 -0.37 25.41 -6.04
N ASN A 145 0.33 25.72 -7.13
CA ASN A 145 0.10 26.93 -7.92
C ASN A 145 -0.03 26.74 -9.43
N MET A 146 -0.22 25.49 -9.91
CA MET A 146 -0.22 25.16 -11.34
C MET A 146 -1.37 24.24 -11.77
N PRO A 147 -2.65 24.52 -11.44
CA PRO A 147 -3.74 23.57 -11.66
C PRO A 147 -3.99 23.23 -13.13
N ALA A 148 -4.08 24.21 -14.04
CA ALA A 148 -4.36 23.95 -15.45
C ALA A 148 -3.17 23.25 -16.14
N TYR A 149 -1.96 23.71 -15.83
CA TYR A 149 -0.75 23.06 -16.33
C TYR A 149 -0.63 21.62 -15.81
N SER A 150 -0.88 21.38 -14.52
CA SER A 150 -0.86 20.04 -13.93
C SER A 150 -1.93 19.14 -14.54
N ALA A 151 -3.16 19.62 -14.72
CA ALA A 151 -4.23 18.87 -15.38
C ALA A 151 -3.85 18.47 -16.82
N SER A 152 -3.28 19.41 -17.58
CA SER A 152 -2.83 19.14 -18.95
C SER A 152 -1.76 18.03 -19.01
N LYS A 153 -0.79 18.07 -18.07
CA LYS A 153 0.32 17.11 -18.01
C LYS A 153 -0.11 15.74 -17.43
N HIS A 154 -1.08 15.70 -16.53
CA HIS A 154 -1.76 14.45 -16.13
C HIS A 154 -2.51 13.81 -17.30
N GLY A 155 -3.15 14.61 -18.17
CA GLY A 155 -3.81 14.13 -19.38
C GLY A 155 -2.86 13.36 -20.31
N VAL A 156 -1.61 13.83 -20.45
CA VAL A 156 -0.56 13.12 -21.21
C VAL A 156 -0.24 11.75 -20.61
N ILE A 157 -0.18 11.65 -19.27
CA ILE A 157 0.04 10.37 -18.57
C ILE A 157 -1.15 9.43 -18.78
N GLY A 158 -2.38 9.95 -18.75
CA GLY A 158 -3.59 9.17 -19.06
C GLY A 158 -3.57 8.60 -20.47
N LEU A 159 -3.27 9.43 -21.47
CA LEU A 159 -3.12 9.02 -22.87
C LEU A 159 -2.08 7.89 -23.02
N GLN A 160 -0.91 8.09 -22.44
CA GLN A 160 0.19 7.14 -22.48
C GLN A 160 -0.20 5.77 -21.91
N LYS A 161 -0.86 5.74 -20.75
CA LYS A 161 -1.28 4.49 -20.10
C LYS A 161 -2.21 3.67 -20.99
N CYS A 162 -3.12 4.32 -21.71
CA CYS A 162 -4.02 3.64 -22.64
C CYS A 162 -3.27 3.09 -23.86
N LEU A 163 -2.39 3.88 -24.47
CA LEU A 163 -1.69 3.50 -25.71
C LEU A 163 -0.58 2.46 -25.49
N SER A 164 -0.10 2.33 -24.26
CA SER A 164 0.99 1.41 -23.92
C SER A 164 0.56 -0.02 -23.63
N ASP A 165 -0.74 -0.33 -23.68
CA ASP A 165 -1.22 -1.70 -23.57
C ASP A 165 -0.57 -2.61 -24.63
N GLU A 166 -0.25 -3.84 -24.24
CA GLU A 166 0.41 -4.82 -25.11
C GLU A 166 -0.39 -5.09 -26.38
N TYR A 167 -1.73 -4.98 -26.32
CA TYR A 167 -2.62 -5.05 -27.47
C TYR A 167 -2.27 -4.03 -28.54
N TYR A 168 -2.05 -2.76 -28.17
CA TYR A 168 -1.70 -1.71 -29.13
C TYR A 168 -0.29 -1.92 -29.71
N PHE A 169 0.67 -2.31 -28.86
CA PHE A 169 2.03 -2.56 -29.32
C PHE A 169 2.07 -3.70 -30.36
N LYS A 170 1.42 -4.83 -30.10
CA LYS A 170 1.35 -5.97 -31.04
C LYS A 170 0.71 -5.59 -32.37
N LYS A 171 -0.31 -4.73 -32.34
CA LYS A 171 -1.09 -4.34 -33.53
C LYS A 171 -0.41 -3.27 -34.38
N HIS A 172 0.21 -2.27 -33.74
CA HIS A 172 0.74 -1.10 -34.42
C HIS A 172 2.26 -1.14 -34.59
N GLY A 173 2.97 -1.92 -33.76
CA GLY A 173 4.44 -1.95 -33.74
C GLY A 173 5.07 -0.65 -33.22
N ILE A 174 4.30 0.18 -32.51
CA ILE A 174 4.72 1.48 -31.99
C ILE A 174 4.89 1.36 -30.48
N LYS A 175 6.10 1.67 -29.98
CA LYS A 175 6.31 1.85 -28.54
C LYS A 175 5.91 3.25 -28.15
N PHE A 176 5.16 3.36 -27.07
CA PHE A 176 4.85 4.63 -26.43
C PHE A 176 5.68 4.75 -25.17
N ILE A 177 6.36 5.88 -24.97
CA ILE A 177 7.12 6.18 -23.76
C ILE A 177 6.85 7.62 -23.32
N THR A 178 7.04 7.92 -22.04
CA THR A 178 6.80 9.28 -21.52
C THR A 178 7.94 9.76 -20.65
N LEU A 179 8.31 11.01 -20.84
CA LEU A 179 9.28 11.71 -20.00
C LEU A 179 8.54 12.76 -19.15
N CYS A 180 8.88 12.83 -17.86
CA CYS A 180 8.41 13.81 -16.90
C CYS A 180 9.61 14.64 -16.41
N PRO A 181 9.97 15.72 -17.11
CA PRO A 181 11.07 16.57 -16.67
C PRO A 181 10.72 17.30 -15.37
N GLY A 182 11.72 17.48 -14.50
CA GLY A 182 11.68 18.47 -13.44
C GLY A 182 11.84 19.90 -13.92
N ALA A 183 11.94 20.83 -12.97
CA ALA A 183 12.13 22.25 -13.27
C ALA A 183 13.36 22.43 -14.15
N THR A 184 13.16 22.96 -15.37
CA THR A 184 14.21 23.03 -16.39
C THR A 184 14.36 24.46 -16.88
N LEU A 185 15.59 24.95 -16.96
CA LEU A 185 15.90 26.31 -17.43
C LEU A 185 15.59 26.45 -18.92
N THR A 186 14.38 26.88 -19.23
CA THR A 186 13.89 27.09 -20.61
C THR A 186 13.06 28.37 -20.69
N PRO A 187 12.71 28.85 -21.90
CA PRO A 187 11.83 30.02 -22.02
C PRO A 187 10.45 29.86 -21.35
N ILE A 188 10.01 28.64 -21.03
CA ILE A 188 8.70 28.39 -20.39
C ILE A 188 8.62 29.07 -19.01
N ILE A 189 9.74 29.10 -18.26
CA ILE A 189 9.83 29.68 -16.91
C ILE A 189 10.10 31.19 -16.93
N LYS A 190 10.31 31.80 -18.11
CA LYS A 190 10.44 33.26 -18.20
C LYS A 190 9.14 33.91 -17.75
N ASP A 191 9.23 34.95 -16.90
CA ASP A 191 8.07 35.62 -16.30
C ASP A 191 7.15 34.65 -15.51
N PHE A 192 7.73 33.63 -14.87
CA PHE A 192 6.98 32.59 -14.13
C PHE A 192 5.99 33.18 -13.12
N GLU A 193 6.41 34.17 -12.33
CA GLU A 193 5.57 34.83 -11.33
C GLU A 193 4.32 35.49 -11.93
N LYS A 194 4.43 36.05 -13.15
CA LYS A 194 3.29 36.67 -13.84
C LYS A 194 2.34 35.63 -14.44
N LYS A 195 2.86 34.43 -14.76
CA LYS A 195 2.11 33.33 -15.37
C LYS A 195 1.44 32.44 -14.33
N ALA A 196 1.92 32.44 -13.08
CA ALA A 196 1.32 31.76 -11.95
C ALA A 196 0.25 32.65 -11.30
N VAL A 197 -1.02 32.23 -11.36
CA VAL A 197 -2.15 33.01 -10.81
C VAL A 197 -2.29 32.82 -9.29
N PHE A 198 -1.70 31.76 -8.73
CA PHE A 198 -1.90 31.33 -7.34
C PHE A 198 -0.65 31.51 -6.45
N GLY A 199 0.28 32.40 -6.82
CA GLY A 199 1.53 32.65 -6.08
C GLY A 199 2.67 31.68 -6.44
N THR A 200 3.79 31.74 -5.71
CA THR A 200 4.98 30.88 -5.91
C THR A 200 5.14 29.91 -4.75
N CYS A 201 5.24 28.61 -5.04
CA CYS A 201 5.76 27.64 -4.06
C CYS A 201 7.30 27.66 -4.16
N ASP A 202 8.03 27.82 -3.05
CA ASP A 202 9.50 27.82 -3.04
C ASP A 202 10.11 26.43 -3.32
N GLY A 203 11.38 26.40 -3.73
CA GLY A 203 12.20 25.17 -3.69
C GLY A 203 12.39 24.41 -5.00
N PHE A 204 12.40 25.09 -6.16
CA PHE A 204 12.71 24.43 -7.44
C PHE A 204 14.21 24.21 -7.62
N ASN A 205 14.63 22.95 -7.71
CA ASN A 205 15.97 22.59 -8.20
C ASN A 205 15.95 22.51 -9.72
N PHE A 206 16.58 23.49 -10.36
CA PHE A 206 16.62 23.58 -11.80
C PHE A 206 17.67 22.65 -12.41
N GLN A 207 17.35 22.09 -13.57
CA GLN A 207 18.26 21.35 -14.44
C GLN A 207 18.43 22.03 -15.80
N ALA A 208 19.52 21.72 -16.50
CA ALA A 208 19.76 22.20 -17.86
C ALA A 208 18.90 21.43 -18.88
N PRO A 209 18.42 22.08 -19.96
CA PRO A 209 17.68 21.39 -21.02
C PRO A 209 18.52 20.33 -21.75
N SER A 210 19.84 20.51 -21.83
CA SER A 210 20.78 19.54 -22.41
C SER A 210 20.77 18.20 -21.65
N PHE A 211 20.71 18.25 -20.31
CA PHE A 211 20.58 17.06 -19.47
C PHE A 211 19.27 16.30 -19.76
N VAL A 212 18.16 17.04 -19.93
CA VAL A 212 16.87 16.43 -20.31
C VAL A 212 16.98 15.73 -21.67
N ALA A 213 17.66 16.34 -22.64
CA ALA A 213 17.89 15.73 -23.95
C ALA A 213 18.77 14.47 -23.88
N GLU A 214 19.78 14.42 -23.00
CA GLU A 214 20.56 13.20 -22.73
C GLU A 214 19.68 12.07 -22.18
N CYS A 215 18.78 12.38 -21.26
CA CYS A 215 17.79 11.40 -20.78
C CYS A 215 16.90 10.88 -21.93
N VAL A 216 16.47 11.76 -22.84
CA VAL A 216 15.70 11.38 -24.04
C VAL A 216 16.49 10.39 -24.91
N MET A 217 17.78 10.65 -25.18
CA MET A 217 18.61 9.73 -25.95
C MET A 217 18.73 8.36 -25.28
N LYS A 218 18.93 8.33 -23.95
CA LYS A 218 18.95 7.08 -23.16
C LYS A 218 17.62 6.34 -23.28
N MET A 219 16.49 7.04 -23.20
CA MET A 219 15.15 6.46 -23.35
C MET A 219 14.96 5.81 -24.72
N PHE A 220 15.31 6.48 -25.82
CA PHE A 220 15.20 5.86 -27.16
C PHE A 220 16.06 4.61 -27.31
N LYS A 221 17.19 4.52 -26.58
CA LYS A 221 18.10 3.38 -26.64
C LYS A 221 17.63 2.17 -25.82
N SER A 222 16.95 2.38 -24.68
CA SER A 222 16.68 1.31 -23.69
C SER A 222 15.27 1.25 -23.11
N ALA A 223 14.40 2.23 -23.36
CA ALA A 223 13.09 2.26 -22.72
C ALA A 223 12.17 1.12 -23.18
N LYS A 224 11.44 0.56 -22.22
CA LYS A 224 10.38 -0.43 -22.47
C LYS A 224 9.09 0.30 -22.88
N ASN A 225 8.25 -0.36 -23.68
CA ASN A 225 6.92 0.17 -24.01
C ASN A 225 6.13 0.44 -22.71
N GLY A 226 5.47 1.59 -22.64
CA GLY A 226 4.70 2.01 -21.46
C GLY A 226 5.50 2.61 -20.31
N SER A 227 6.83 2.62 -20.40
CA SER A 227 7.64 3.23 -19.33
C SER A 227 7.45 4.75 -19.26
N ILE A 228 7.34 5.24 -18.02
CA ILE A 228 7.28 6.65 -17.67
C ILE A 228 8.58 6.95 -16.91
N TRP A 229 9.34 7.93 -17.39
CA TRP A 229 10.65 8.30 -16.85
C TRP A 229 10.56 9.71 -16.30
N SER A 230 11.39 10.04 -15.33
CA SER A 230 11.60 11.43 -14.90
C SER A 230 13.05 11.83 -15.06
N SER A 231 13.32 13.09 -15.39
CA SER A 231 14.66 13.67 -15.25
C SER A 231 14.69 14.63 -14.06
N ARG A 232 15.55 14.34 -13.08
CA ARG A 232 15.86 15.21 -11.93
C ARG A 232 17.38 15.26 -11.77
N ASN A 233 17.90 16.43 -11.41
CA ASN A 233 19.30 16.57 -11.03
C ASN A 233 19.57 15.82 -9.70
N ALA A 234 20.76 15.21 -9.55
CA ALA A 234 21.06 14.13 -8.58
C ALA A 234 20.84 14.44 -7.08
N LEU A 235 20.60 15.69 -6.68
CA LEU A 235 20.48 16.09 -5.26
C LEU A 235 19.23 15.53 -4.55
N THR A 236 18.18 15.14 -5.28
CA THR A 236 16.94 14.58 -4.70
C THR A 236 16.92 13.04 -4.67
N MET A 237 17.92 12.40 -5.27
CA MET A 237 18.00 10.96 -5.56
C MET A 237 18.17 10.10 -4.29
N GLY A 238 18.85 10.65 -3.27
CA GLY A 238 19.10 9.97 -1.99
C GLY A 238 17.84 9.59 -1.21
N LYS A 239 16.70 10.25 -1.44
CA LYS A 239 15.44 9.96 -0.72
C LYS A 239 14.59 8.86 -1.35
N ILE A 240 14.74 8.55 -2.64
CA ILE A 240 13.87 7.56 -3.34
C ILE A 240 14.53 6.18 -3.44
N LEU A 241 15.85 6.09 -3.64
CA LEU A 241 16.52 4.78 -3.67
C LEU A 241 16.48 4.06 -2.31
N GLN A 242 16.41 4.82 -1.21
CA GLN A 242 16.21 4.29 0.14
C GLN A 242 14.82 3.68 0.35
N THR A 243 13.79 4.07 -0.42
CA THR A 243 12.42 3.63 -0.15
C THR A 243 12.08 2.29 -0.80
N VAL A 244 12.73 1.84 -1.88
CA VAL A 244 12.40 0.56 -2.53
C VAL A 244 12.77 -0.66 -1.66
N PRO A 245 14.01 -0.79 -1.14
CA PRO A 245 14.35 -1.87 -0.21
C PRO A 245 13.56 -1.74 1.10
N ALA A 246 13.34 -0.51 1.57
CA ALA A 246 12.54 -0.26 2.77
C ALA A 246 11.08 -0.68 2.58
N MET A 247 10.46 -0.44 1.42
CA MET A 247 9.09 -0.89 1.11
C MET A 247 8.99 -2.41 1.01
N ALA A 248 9.99 -3.07 0.42
CA ALA A 248 10.06 -4.53 0.43
C ALA A 248 10.19 -5.07 1.85
N CYS A 249 11.10 -4.50 2.66
CA CYS A 249 11.30 -4.86 4.06
C CYS A 249 10.03 -4.65 4.89
N MET A 250 9.37 -3.50 4.77
CA MET A 250 8.10 -3.18 5.44
C MET A 250 6.98 -4.16 5.04
N LYS A 251 6.87 -4.52 3.75
CA LYS A 251 5.93 -5.54 3.29
C LYS A 251 6.22 -6.91 3.89
N SER A 252 7.49 -7.32 3.91
CA SER A 252 7.90 -8.60 4.49
C SER A 252 7.62 -8.66 5.99
N LEU A 253 7.95 -7.60 6.73
CA LEU A 253 7.65 -7.49 8.16
C LEU A 253 6.14 -7.54 8.43
N LEU A 254 5.35 -6.81 7.66
CA LEU A 254 3.89 -6.82 7.80
C LEU A 254 3.28 -8.17 7.43
N MET A 255 3.86 -8.87 6.44
CA MET A 255 3.43 -10.23 6.08
C MET A 255 3.75 -11.24 7.18
N LEU A 256 4.96 -11.20 7.76
CA LEU A 256 5.34 -12.04 8.89
C LEU A 256 4.43 -11.80 10.09
N PHE A 257 4.13 -10.53 10.39
CA PHE A 257 3.17 -10.15 11.43
C PHE A 257 1.78 -10.77 11.18
N ASN A 258 1.25 -10.65 9.97
CA ASN A 258 -0.06 -11.21 9.63
C ASN A 258 -0.10 -12.75 9.70
N VAL A 259 0.99 -13.43 9.31
CA VAL A 259 1.11 -14.89 9.43
C VAL A 259 1.14 -15.32 10.90
N ALA A 260 1.87 -14.59 11.76
CA ALA A 260 1.86 -14.86 13.19
C ALA A 260 0.45 -14.68 13.79
N PHE A 261 -0.25 -13.61 13.40
CA PHE A 261 -1.62 -13.35 13.85
C PHE A 261 -2.63 -14.39 13.35
N TRP A 262 -2.41 -14.92 12.14
CA TRP A 262 -3.19 -16.04 11.62
C TRP A 262 -2.97 -17.31 12.44
N ALA A 263 -1.72 -17.62 12.78
CA ALA A 263 -1.38 -18.79 13.59
C ALA A 263 -1.96 -18.71 15.01
N THR A 264 -1.94 -17.53 15.64
CA THR A 264 -2.59 -17.33 16.95
C THR A 264 -4.11 -17.46 16.85
N GLY A 265 -4.74 -16.92 15.81
CA GLY A 265 -6.16 -17.12 15.54
C GLY A 265 -6.56 -18.60 15.42
N LEU A 266 -5.73 -19.39 14.74
CA LEU A 266 -5.93 -20.85 14.63
C LEU A 266 -5.82 -21.54 15.98
N ALA A 267 -4.81 -21.18 16.78
CA ALA A 267 -4.62 -21.75 18.12
C ALA A 267 -5.80 -21.42 19.05
N VAL A 268 -6.28 -20.17 19.05
CA VAL A 268 -7.44 -19.73 19.83
C VAL A 268 -8.72 -20.45 19.39
N LEU A 269 -8.92 -20.61 18.08
CA LEU A 269 -10.07 -21.35 17.54
C LEU A 269 -10.04 -22.82 17.98
N CYS A 270 -8.89 -23.50 17.83
CA CYS A 270 -8.72 -24.88 18.26
C CYS A 270 -8.91 -25.04 19.77
N ALA A 271 -8.38 -24.11 20.58
CA ALA A 271 -8.57 -24.10 22.02
C ALA A 271 -10.04 -23.89 22.39
N GLY A 272 -10.76 -22.98 21.72
CA GLY A 272 -12.19 -22.75 21.92
C GLY A 272 -13.03 -23.98 21.60
N ILE A 273 -12.77 -24.66 20.48
CA ILE A 273 -13.43 -25.92 20.10
C ILE A 273 -13.11 -27.02 21.12
N TRP A 274 -11.84 -27.12 21.54
CA TRP A 274 -11.43 -28.11 22.54
C TRP A 274 -12.09 -27.86 23.90
N MET A 275 -12.19 -26.61 24.33
CA MET A 275 -12.93 -26.20 25.52
C MET A 275 -14.42 -26.52 25.40
N GLN A 276 -15.06 -26.38 24.24
CA GLN A 276 -16.45 -26.82 24.10
C GLN A 276 -16.60 -28.33 24.35
N VAL A 277 -15.66 -29.14 23.89
CA VAL A 277 -15.74 -30.59 24.06
C VAL A 277 -15.46 -31.04 25.51
N LYS A 278 -14.58 -30.33 26.23
CA LYS A 278 -14.13 -30.73 27.59
C LYS A 278 -14.70 -29.90 28.74
N LEU A 279 -14.96 -28.61 28.54
CA LEU A 279 -15.24 -27.61 29.58
C LEU A 279 -16.75 -27.32 29.78
N ILE A 280 -17.63 -27.77 28.89
CA ILE A 280 -19.10 -27.69 29.10
C ILE A 280 -19.49 -28.35 30.44
N LYS A 281 -18.78 -29.42 30.84
CA LYS A 281 -18.97 -30.13 32.12
C LYS A 281 -18.40 -29.43 33.36
N PHE A 282 -17.82 -28.23 33.23
CA PHE A 282 -17.26 -27.51 34.38
C PHE A 282 -17.92 -26.14 34.57
N LEU A 283 -18.40 -25.53 33.48
CA LEU A 283 -19.01 -24.21 33.49
C LEU A 283 -20.47 -24.23 34.00
N GLU A 284 -21.17 -25.37 33.94
CA GLU A 284 -22.52 -25.52 34.56
C GLU A 284 -22.50 -25.41 36.09
N LEU A 285 -21.33 -25.55 36.72
CA LEU A 285 -21.14 -25.46 38.16
C LEU A 285 -21.19 -24.03 38.73
N SER A 286 -21.07 -23.03 37.86
CA SER A 286 -21.05 -21.62 38.23
C SER A 286 -22.37 -21.00 37.81
N ALA A 287 -23.29 -20.86 38.77
CA ALA A 287 -24.63 -20.29 38.53
C ALA A 287 -24.64 -18.88 37.88
N ASP A 288 -23.50 -18.19 37.83
CA ASP A 288 -23.32 -16.86 37.25
C ASP A 288 -22.46 -16.82 35.96
N PHE A 289 -21.68 -17.87 35.63
CA PHE A 289 -20.91 -17.91 34.37
C PHE A 289 -21.69 -18.62 33.27
N SER A 290 -22.36 -17.82 32.46
CA SER A 290 -23.05 -18.29 31.25
C SER A 290 -22.15 -19.16 30.36
N ASN A 291 -22.76 -20.18 29.72
CA ASN A 291 -22.18 -21.05 28.68
C ASN A 291 -21.51 -20.32 27.49
N LEU A 292 -21.44 -18.99 27.51
CA LEU A 292 -20.94 -18.10 26.46
C LEU A 292 -19.42 -18.16 26.29
N VAL A 293 -18.63 -18.46 27.32
CA VAL A 293 -17.16 -18.32 27.27
C VAL A 293 -16.52 -19.13 26.13
N PRO A 294 -16.80 -20.44 25.95
CA PRO A 294 -16.23 -21.20 24.84
C PRO A 294 -16.69 -20.69 23.46
N TYR A 295 -17.93 -20.21 23.33
CA TYR A 295 -18.42 -19.63 22.08
C TYR A 295 -17.74 -18.29 21.75
N ILE A 296 -17.44 -17.48 22.77
CA ILE A 296 -16.67 -16.24 22.61
C ILE A 296 -15.27 -16.57 22.09
N LEU A 297 -14.58 -17.56 22.67
CA LEU A 297 -13.26 -18.01 22.18
C LEU A 297 -13.28 -18.49 20.73
N VAL A 298 -14.28 -19.30 20.35
CA VAL A 298 -14.46 -19.76 18.96
C VAL A 298 -14.72 -18.58 18.02
N GLY A 299 -15.63 -17.68 18.39
CA GLY A 299 -15.96 -16.49 17.60
C GLY A 299 -14.76 -15.57 17.41
N THR A 300 -14.01 -15.30 18.47
CA THR A 300 -12.79 -14.49 18.44
C THR A 300 -11.71 -15.14 17.57
N GLY A 301 -11.47 -16.44 17.71
CA GLY A 301 -10.51 -17.17 16.87
C GLY A 301 -10.86 -17.11 15.38
N ALA A 302 -12.13 -17.31 15.03
CA ALA A 302 -12.61 -17.22 13.66
C ALA A 302 -12.49 -15.81 13.07
N LEU A 303 -12.81 -14.77 13.87
CA LEU A 303 -12.67 -13.37 13.46
C LEU A 303 -11.22 -13.00 13.20
N ILE A 304 -10.30 -13.41 14.08
CA ILE A 304 -8.85 -13.18 13.93
C ILE A 304 -8.35 -13.81 12.62
N LEU A 305 -8.73 -15.05 12.32
CA LEU A 305 -8.35 -15.73 11.08
C LEU A 305 -8.85 -15.00 9.83
N PHE A 306 -10.11 -14.54 9.86
CA PHE A 306 -10.70 -13.78 8.76
C PHE A 306 -9.94 -12.46 8.53
N VAL A 307 -9.72 -11.68 9.59
CA VAL A 307 -9.00 -10.40 9.51
C VAL A 307 -7.55 -10.61 9.05
N ALA A 308 -6.84 -11.61 9.57
CA ALA A 308 -5.47 -11.90 9.17
C ALA A 308 -5.36 -12.33 7.69
N THR A 309 -6.33 -13.10 7.20
CA THR A 309 -6.39 -13.49 5.78
C THR A 309 -6.61 -12.29 4.87
N LEU A 310 -7.53 -11.40 5.24
CA LEU A 310 -7.74 -10.13 4.55
C LEU A 310 -6.46 -9.28 4.59
N ALA A 311 -5.80 -9.16 5.75
CA ALA A 311 -4.57 -8.39 5.92
C ALA A 311 -3.41 -8.87 5.03
N CYS A 312 -3.24 -10.19 4.90
CA CYS A 312 -2.31 -10.79 3.94
C CYS A 312 -2.65 -10.37 2.51
N CYS A 313 -3.93 -10.44 2.11
CA CYS A 313 -4.37 -10.01 0.79
C CYS A 313 -4.12 -8.51 0.57
N CYS A 314 -4.33 -7.67 1.58
CA CYS A 314 -4.07 -6.23 1.54
C CYS A 314 -2.58 -5.93 1.32
N THR A 315 -1.72 -6.63 2.06
CA THR A 315 -0.26 -6.45 2.03
C THR A 315 0.33 -6.86 0.68
N VAL A 316 -0.15 -7.98 0.11
CA VAL A 316 0.26 -8.46 -1.22
C VAL A 316 -0.19 -7.50 -2.32
N LYS A 317 -1.46 -7.06 -2.30
CA LYS A 317 -1.99 -6.10 -3.28
C LYS A 317 -1.32 -4.73 -3.19
N GLY A 318 -0.86 -4.33 -2.00
CA GLY A 318 -0.12 -3.09 -1.78
C GLY A 318 -0.91 -1.83 -2.13
N GLN A 319 -2.25 -1.90 -2.12
CA GLN A 319 -3.11 -0.74 -2.39
C GLN A 319 -3.19 0.16 -1.15
N PRO A 320 -2.89 1.47 -1.26
CA PRO A 320 -2.85 2.36 -0.10
C PRO A 320 -4.15 2.45 0.70
N SER A 321 -5.30 2.54 0.03
CA SER A 321 -6.62 2.62 0.69
C SER A 321 -6.91 1.40 1.55
N LEU A 322 -6.54 0.23 1.05
CA LEU A 322 -6.79 -1.05 1.71
C LEU A 322 -5.88 -1.25 2.93
N LEU A 323 -4.64 -0.75 2.86
CA LEU A 323 -3.70 -0.70 3.99
C LEU A 323 -4.16 0.26 5.10
N PHE A 324 -4.75 1.41 4.75
CA PHE A 324 -5.33 2.32 5.75
C PHE A 324 -6.54 1.72 6.46
N MET A 325 -7.43 1.04 5.73
CA MET A 325 -8.55 0.34 6.37
C MET A 325 -8.07 -0.74 7.33
N TYR A 326 -7.04 -1.50 6.94
CA TYR A 326 -6.42 -2.48 7.83
C TYR A 326 -5.83 -1.84 9.11
N GLY A 327 -5.13 -0.70 8.99
CA GLY A 327 -4.66 0.06 10.15
C GLY A 327 -5.80 0.51 11.08
N ALA A 328 -6.94 0.94 10.52
CA ALA A 328 -8.12 1.29 11.32
C ALA A 328 -8.72 0.09 12.08
N PHE A 329 -8.77 -1.10 11.46
CA PHE A 329 -9.21 -2.32 12.13
C PHE A 329 -8.31 -2.69 13.32
N LEU A 330 -6.99 -2.59 13.16
CA LEU A 330 -6.05 -2.82 14.27
C LEU A 330 -6.23 -1.82 15.42
N ALA A 331 -6.59 -0.56 15.11
CA ALA A 331 -6.88 0.44 16.15
C ALA A 331 -8.15 0.08 16.95
N ILE A 332 -9.18 -0.48 16.30
CA ILE A 332 -10.39 -0.98 16.98
C ILE A 332 -10.05 -2.20 17.85
N ILE A 333 -9.20 -3.11 17.38
CA ILE A 333 -8.74 -4.25 18.18
C ILE A 333 -7.98 -3.76 19.42
N LEU A 334 -7.10 -2.78 19.27
CA LEU A 334 -6.36 -2.19 20.38
C LEU A 334 -7.28 -1.59 21.45
N THR A 335 -8.34 -0.87 21.06
CA THR A 335 -9.28 -0.29 22.04
C THR A 335 -10.05 -1.38 22.79
N LEU A 336 -10.45 -2.45 22.10
CA LEU A 336 -11.10 -3.61 22.73
C LEU A 336 -10.16 -4.35 23.68
N GLU A 337 -8.89 -4.56 23.31
CA GLU A 337 -7.89 -5.20 24.17
C GLU A 337 -7.61 -4.42 25.45
N ILE A 338 -7.50 -3.09 25.34
CA ILE A 338 -7.35 -2.20 26.50
C ILE A 338 -8.59 -2.32 27.40
N ALA A 339 -9.80 -2.30 26.83
CA ALA A 339 -11.04 -2.42 27.60
C ALA A 339 -11.13 -3.77 28.35
N VAL A 340 -10.77 -4.88 27.70
CA VAL A 340 -10.73 -6.22 28.32
C VAL A 340 -9.69 -6.26 29.43
N THR A 341 -8.48 -5.75 29.19
CA THR A 341 -7.40 -5.72 30.18
C THR A 341 -7.82 -4.93 31.41
N VAL A 342 -8.33 -3.70 31.22
CA VAL A 342 -8.83 -2.86 32.32
C VAL A 342 -9.95 -3.57 33.08
N SER A 343 -10.86 -4.25 32.38
CA SER A 343 -11.95 -5.00 33.01
C SER A 343 -11.45 -6.15 33.89
N ILE A 344 -10.47 -6.93 33.43
CA ILE A 344 -9.89 -8.04 34.22
C ILE A 344 -9.27 -7.53 35.51
N PHE A 345 -8.52 -6.43 35.46
CA PHE A 345 -7.89 -5.83 36.64
C PHE A 345 -8.89 -5.14 37.57
N ALA A 346 -9.87 -4.42 37.01
CA ALA A 346 -10.88 -3.70 37.79
C ALA A 346 -11.88 -4.64 38.49
N TYR A 347 -12.20 -5.79 37.88
CA TYR A 347 -13.20 -6.73 38.39
C TYR A 347 -12.60 -7.98 39.04
N LYS A 348 -11.29 -8.04 39.27
CA LYS A 348 -10.61 -9.21 39.85
C LYS A 348 -11.22 -9.69 41.17
N ASP A 349 -11.54 -8.77 42.08
CA ASP A 349 -12.11 -9.13 43.38
C ASP A 349 -13.56 -9.60 43.24
N ASN A 350 -14.31 -8.99 42.32
CA ASN A 350 -15.67 -9.43 42.00
C ASN A 350 -15.68 -10.81 41.35
N LEU A 351 -14.69 -11.12 40.51
CA LEU A 351 -14.50 -12.45 39.92
C LEU A 351 -14.26 -13.50 41.01
N SER A 352 -13.35 -13.20 41.95
CA SER A 352 -13.04 -14.09 43.06
C SER A 352 -14.26 -14.29 43.97
N ASN A 353 -14.93 -13.22 44.37
CA ASN A 353 -16.14 -13.29 45.20
C ASN A 353 -17.31 -14.01 44.49
N GLY A 354 -17.47 -13.82 43.19
CA GLY A 354 -18.43 -14.55 42.37
C GLY A 354 -18.14 -16.06 42.36
N PHE A 355 -16.87 -16.43 42.25
CA PHE A 355 -16.44 -17.83 42.31
C PHE A 355 -16.73 -18.45 43.68
N ASP A 356 -16.44 -17.76 44.79
CA ASP A 356 -16.77 -18.23 46.16
C ASP A 356 -18.27 -18.48 46.32
N ARG A 357 -19.11 -17.54 45.84
CA ARG A 357 -20.57 -17.69 45.91
C ARG A 357 -21.05 -18.88 45.08
N GLY A 358 -20.49 -19.07 43.88
CA GLY A 358 -20.78 -20.21 43.02
C GLY A 358 -20.46 -21.54 43.71
N LEU A 359 -19.25 -21.68 44.26
CA LEU A 359 -18.83 -22.88 44.99
C LEU A 359 -19.74 -23.18 46.18
N ASN A 360 -19.99 -22.19 47.04
CA ASN A 360 -20.84 -22.37 48.21
C ASN A 360 -22.30 -22.68 47.85
N HIS A 361 -22.80 -22.17 46.72
CA HIS A 361 -24.13 -22.51 46.22
C HIS A 361 -24.18 -23.96 45.74
N SER A 362 -23.21 -24.37 44.91
CA SER A 362 -23.12 -25.73 44.37
C SER A 362 -22.96 -26.79 45.46
N MET A 363 -22.25 -26.48 46.55
CA MET A 363 -22.17 -27.36 47.71
C MET A 363 -23.52 -27.57 48.42
N LYS A 364 -24.37 -26.54 48.50
CA LYS A 364 -25.68 -26.64 49.18
C LYS A 364 -26.65 -27.54 48.43
N ILE A 365 -26.60 -27.53 47.10
CA ILE A 365 -27.48 -28.31 46.21
C ILE A 365 -26.80 -29.57 45.66
N TYR A 366 -25.65 -29.94 46.23
CA TYR A 366 -24.83 -31.06 45.76
C TYR A 366 -25.60 -32.39 45.71
N VAL A 367 -26.41 -32.68 46.73
CA VAL A 367 -27.25 -33.90 46.79
C VAL A 367 -28.49 -33.78 45.90
N GLU A 368 -28.97 -32.56 45.67
CA GLU A 368 -30.22 -32.30 44.94
C GLU A 368 -30.05 -32.43 43.42
N SER A 369 -28.85 -32.16 42.90
CA SER A 369 -28.54 -32.17 41.47
C SER A 369 -27.40 -33.14 41.12
N PRO A 370 -27.69 -34.26 40.42
CA PRO A 370 -26.67 -35.19 39.92
C PRO A 370 -25.65 -34.54 38.97
N THR A 371 -26.08 -33.52 38.22
CA THR A 371 -25.20 -32.79 37.30
C THR A 371 -24.19 -31.94 38.07
N ILE A 372 -24.65 -31.18 39.06
CA ILE A 372 -23.78 -30.32 39.87
C ILE A 372 -22.82 -31.15 40.73
N SER A 373 -23.26 -32.28 41.28
CA SER A 373 -22.36 -33.17 42.03
C SER A 373 -21.26 -33.74 41.15
N ALA A 374 -21.59 -34.23 39.96
CA ALA A 374 -20.60 -34.74 39.02
C ALA A 374 -19.57 -33.68 38.63
N ASP A 375 -20.01 -32.47 38.29
CA ASP A 375 -19.13 -31.40 37.87
C ASP A 375 -18.24 -30.90 39.04
N PHE A 376 -18.78 -30.85 40.28
CA PHE A 376 -18.02 -30.47 41.48
C PHE A 376 -16.97 -31.54 41.82
N ASP A 377 -17.29 -32.82 41.60
CA ASP A 377 -16.37 -33.94 41.79
C ASP A 377 -15.21 -33.91 40.79
N VAL A 378 -15.48 -33.60 39.53
CA VAL A 378 -14.41 -33.46 38.53
C VAL A 378 -13.52 -32.28 38.90
N MET A 379 -14.08 -31.14 39.33
CA MET A 379 -13.27 -30.00 39.79
C MET A 379 -12.37 -30.37 40.97
N GLN A 380 -12.90 -31.04 42.00
CA GLN A 380 -12.12 -31.45 43.19
C GLN A 380 -10.97 -32.39 42.83
N SER A 381 -11.22 -33.35 41.92
CA SER A 381 -10.21 -34.32 41.50
C SER A 381 -9.14 -33.73 40.57
N GLU A 382 -9.51 -32.84 39.64
CA GLU A 382 -8.56 -32.18 38.72
C GLU A 382 -7.71 -31.11 39.42
N LEU A 383 -8.32 -30.32 40.32
CA LEU A 383 -7.61 -29.29 41.09
C LEU A 383 -6.97 -29.82 42.38
N GLN A 384 -7.20 -31.09 42.72
CA GLN A 384 -6.67 -31.74 43.92
C GLN A 384 -7.03 -30.96 45.21
N CYS A 385 -8.30 -30.58 45.32
CA CYS A 385 -8.85 -29.79 46.42
C CYS A 385 -10.10 -30.44 47.02
N CYS A 386 -10.55 -29.96 48.17
CA CYS A 386 -11.81 -30.42 48.78
C CYS A 386 -12.59 -29.28 49.44
N GLY A 387 -13.88 -29.17 49.11
CA GLY A 387 -14.74 -28.09 49.59
C GLY A 387 -14.38 -26.72 49.01
N SER A 388 -15.00 -25.65 49.54
CA SER A 388 -14.73 -24.30 49.06
C SER A 388 -13.41 -23.77 49.63
N ARG A 389 -13.27 -23.77 50.96
CA ARG A 389 -12.11 -23.34 51.74
C ARG A 389 -11.40 -24.51 52.42
N SER A 390 -12.13 -25.57 52.76
CA SER A 390 -11.57 -26.77 53.38
C SER A 390 -12.50 -27.98 53.24
N TYR A 391 -11.95 -29.20 53.36
CA TYR A 391 -12.76 -30.42 53.43
C TYR A 391 -13.79 -30.40 54.58
N LYS A 392 -13.54 -29.63 55.64
CA LYS A 392 -14.47 -29.44 56.77
C LYS A 392 -15.76 -28.72 56.37
N ASP A 393 -15.76 -28.03 55.25
CA ASP A 393 -16.93 -27.30 54.76
C ASP A 393 -18.12 -28.24 54.57
N TRP A 394 -17.88 -29.49 54.14
CA TRP A 394 -18.91 -30.53 53.97
C TRP A 394 -19.64 -30.87 55.28
N SER A 395 -18.89 -30.97 56.38
CA SER A 395 -19.45 -31.22 57.71
C SER A 395 -20.11 -29.99 58.35
N ASN A 396 -19.71 -28.79 57.92
CA ASN A 396 -20.20 -27.51 58.44
C ASN A 396 -21.45 -26.97 57.70
N LEU A 397 -21.95 -27.70 56.71
CA LEU A 397 -23.21 -27.36 56.04
C LEU A 397 -24.39 -27.46 57.01
N ALA A 398 -25.44 -26.67 56.77
CA ALA A 398 -26.68 -26.72 57.57
C ALA A 398 -27.30 -28.13 57.61
N ASN A 399 -27.13 -28.90 56.53
CA ASN A 399 -27.34 -30.33 56.47
C ASN A 399 -25.98 -30.97 56.16
N PRO A 400 -25.28 -31.57 57.14
CA PRO A 400 -23.95 -32.15 56.92
C PRO A 400 -23.98 -33.25 55.87
N ILE A 401 -23.04 -33.17 54.92
CA ILE A 401 -22.85 -34.17 53.87
C ILE A 401 -21.50 -34.87 54.13
N PRO A 402 -21.41 -36.21 54.00
CA PRO A 402 -20.11 -36.89 54.04
C PRO A 402 -19.17 -36.35 52.96
N VAL A 403 -17.89 -36.24 53.28
CA VAL A 403 -16.89 -35.77 52.32
C VAL A 403 -16.93 -36.63 51.05
N PRO A 404 -17.08 -36.04 49.85
CA PRO A 404 -17.13 -36.78 48.60
C PRO A 404 -15.84 -37.56 48.32
N LYS A 405 -15.97 -38.72 47.65
CA LYS A 405 -14.81 -39.53 47.24
C LYS A 405 -13.88 -38.81 46.27
N SER A 406 -14.36 -37.81 45.56
CA SER A 406 -13.57 -36.94 44.68
C SER A 406 -12.51 -36.12 45.44
N CYS A 407 -12.66 -35.94 46.75
CA CYS A 407 -11.68 -35.30 47.63
C CYS A 407 -10.49 -36.21 48.02
N CYS A 408 -10.48 -37.47 47.58
CA CYS A 408 -9.47 -38.42 47.99
C CYS A 408 -8.20 -38.38 47.14
N LYS A 409 -7.05 -38.51 47.82
CA LYS A 409 -5.73 -38.61 47.18
C LYS A 409 -5.49 -39.98 46.51
N LEU A 410 -6.16 -41.03 47.00
CA LEU A 410 -5.98 -42.41 46.59
C LEU A 410 -7.29 -43.01 46.05
N SER A 411 -7.21 -44.02 45.20
CA SER A 411 -8.38 -44.70 44.60
C SER A 411 -9.28 -45.40 45.63
N TYR A 412 -8.72 -45.76 46.79
CA TYR A 412 -9.46 -46.23 47.96
C TYR A 412 -8.96 -45.42 49.16
N CYS A 413 -9.86 -44.69 49.80
CA CYS A 413 -9.57 -43.75 50.86
C CYS A 413 -10.59 -43.89 51.97
N ASP A 414 -10.15 -43.71 53.20
CA ASP A 414 -11.03 -43.39 54.31
C ASP A 414 -11.20 -41.87 54.35
N VAL A 415 -12.42 -41.40 54.12
CA VAL A 415 -12.75 -39.97 54.11
C VAL A 415 -12.76 -39.37 55.52
N GLU A 416 -12.70 -40.21 56.57
CA GLU A 416 -12.53 -39.78 57.96
C GLU A 416 -11.06 -39.57 58.34
N ASP A 417 -10.11 -40.11 57.55
CA ASP A 417 -8.67 -39.92 57.75
C ASP A 417 -8.18 -38.65 57.04
N GLU A 418 -7.89 -37.61 57.84
CA GLU A 418 -7.38 -36.30 57.38
C GLU A 418 -6.09 -36.40 56.53
N SER A 419 -5.33 -37.48 56.65
CA SER A 419 -4.12 -37.67 55.84
C SER A 419 -4.43 -38.06 54.39
N GLN A 420 -5.59 -38.69 54.15
CA GLN A 420 -5.98 -39.27 52.86
C GLN A 420 -6.84 -38.34 51.99
N VAL A 421 -7.34 -37.25 52.56
CA VAL A 421 -8.18 -36.24 51.89
C VAL A 421 -7.35 -35.00 51.51
N TYR A 422 -7.72 -34.32 50.42
CA TYR A 422 -7.17 -33.00 50.08
C TYR A 422 -7.59 -31.97 51.12
N ASN A 423 -6.62 -31.29 51.75
CA ASN A 423 -6.89 -30.37 52.85
C ASN A 423 -7.10 -28.91 52.40
N GLU A 424 -6.62 -28.56 51.20
CA GLU A 424 -6.80 -27.23 50.62
C GLU A 424 -8.17 -27.10 49.94
N GLY A 425 -8.85 -25.96 50.15
CA GLY A 425 -10.09 -25.64 49.49
C GLY A 425 -9.91 -25.20 48.04
N CYS A 426 -10.89 -25.51 47.19
CA CYS A 426 -10.83 -25.22 45.76
C CYS A 426 -10.78 -23.71 45.46
N TYR A 427 -11.46 -22.88 46.27
CA TYR A 427 -11.38 -21.43 46.17
C TYR A 427 -9.95 -20.93 46.40
N ASP A 428 -9.31 -21.42 47.47
CA ASP A 428 -8.00 -20.91 47.89
C ASP A 428 -6.92 -21.31 46.88
N ILE A 429 -6.98 -22.51 46.28
CA ILE A 429 -6.09 -22.91 45.18
C ILE A 429 -6.24 -21.96 43.98
N VAL A 430 -7.48 -21.71 43.53
CA VAL A 430 -7.73 -20.89 42.34
C VAL A 430 -7.35 -19.43 42.58
N VAL A 431 -7.68 -18.86 43.74
CA VAL A 431 -7.34 -17.47 44.07
C VAL A 431 -5.84 -17.30 44.31
N LYS A 432 -5.18 -18.28 44.93
CA LYS A 432 -3.71 -18.30 45.06
C LYS A 432 -3.06 -18.33 43.69
N PHE A 433 -3.52 -19.20 42.78
CA PHE A 433 -3.05 -19.24 41.40
C PHE A 433 -3.23 -17.91 40.68
N ILE A 434 -4.41 -17.28 40.77
CA ILE A 434 -4.66 -15.97 40.15
C ILE A 434 -3.68 -14.93 40.73
N ASN A 435 -3.57 -14.85 42.06
CA ASN A 435 -2.74 -13.86 42.75
C ASN A 435 -1.25 -13.99 42.43
N GLU A 436 -0.71 -15.21 42.47
CA GLU A 436 0.69 -15.49 42.16
C GLU A 436 1.01 -15.21 40.68
N ASN A 437 0.05 -15.44 39.78
CA ASN A 437 0.25 -15.25 38.34
C ASN A 437 -0.24 -13.89 37.82
N MET A 438 -0.83 -13.01 38.65
CA MET A 438 -1.34 -11.70 38.22
C MET A 438 -0.28 -10.87 37.50
N ALA A 439 0.97 -10.89 37.99
CA ALA A 439 2.07 -10.16 37.36
C ALA A 439 2.36 -10.70 35.94
N MET A 440 2.34 -12.02 35.76
CA MET A 440 2.53 -12.65 34.46
C MET A 440 1.38 -12.33 33.50
N ILE A 441 0.14 -12.38 33.98
CA ILE A 441 -1.05 -12.00 33.19
C ILE A 441 -0.94 -10.54 32.73
N GLY A 442 -0.52 -9.64 33.62
CA GLY A 442 -0.27 -8.23 33.29
C GLY A 442 0.80 -8.03 32.23
N VAL A 443 1.92 -8.76 32.32
CA VAL A 443 2.99 -8.74 31.30
C VAL A 443 2.47 -9.26 29.96
N CYS A 444 1.74 -10.38 29.96
CA CYS A 444 1.15 -10.93 28.73
C CYS A 444 0.17 -9.94 28.08
N ALA A 445 -0.71 -9.30 28.87
CA ALA A 445 -1.64 -8.29 28.37
C ALA A 445 -0.92 -7.08 27.77
N LEU A 446 0.12 -6.56 28.44
CA LEU A 446 0.95 -5.47 27.92
C LEU A 446 1.58 -5.84 26.57
N VAL A 447 2.19 -7.02 26.49
CA VAL A 447 2.81 -7.51 25.26
C VAL A 447 1.77 -7.57 24.15
N VAL A 448 0.62 -8.19 24.39
CA VAL A 448 -0.47 -8.30 23.41
C VAL A 448 -0.89 -6.91 22.91
N THR A 449 -1.08 -5.92 23.80
CA THR A 449 -1.47 -4.56 23.39
C THR A 449 -0.42 -3.81 22.55
N LEU A 450 0.86 -4.18 22.65
CA LEU A 450 1.92 -3.58 21.83
C LEU A 450 1.92 -4.09 20.39
N PHE A 451 1.44 -5.31 20.14
CA PHE A 451 1.43 -5.92 18.80
C PHE A 451 0.56 -5.14 17.79
N PRO A 452 -0.71 -4.77 18.09
CA PRO A 452 -1.52 -3.94 17.20
C PRO A 452 -0.88 -2.60 16.87
N ILE A 453 -0.19 -1.96 17.84
CA ILE A 453 0.49 -0.67 17.63
C ILE A 453 1.56 -0.79 16.53
N ILE A 454 2.38 -1.85 16.59
CA ILE A 454 3.39 -2.12 15.57
C ILE A 454 2.73 -2.32 14.19
N GLY A 455 1.64 -3.08 14.11
CA GLY A 455 0.89 -3.29 12.87
C GLY A 455 0.28 -2.00 12.30
N ILE A 456 -0.25 -1.12 13.15
CA ILE A 456 -0.78 0.20 12.76
C ILE A 456 0.35 1.05 12.17
N LEU A 457 1.49 1.16 12.85
CA LEU A 457 2.62 1.95 12.37
C LEU A 457 3.12 1.41 11.01
N LEU A 458 3.35 0.11 10.89
CA LEU A 458 3.81 -0.52 9.66
C LEU A 458 2.82 -0.33 8.50
N SER A 459 1.52 -0.52 8.75
CA SER A 459 0.47 -0.36 7.72
C SER A 459 0.36 1.08 7.22
N CYS A 460 0.35 2.07 8.12
CA CYS A 460 0.29 3.49 7.79
C CYS A 460 1.54 3.98 7.06
N CYS A 461 2.73 3.58 7.52
CA CYS A 461 4.00 3.89 6.85
C CYS A 461 4.06 3.27 5.45
N LEU A 462 3.67 2.02 5.31
CA LEU A 462 3.65 1.35 4.01
C LEU A 462 2.61 1.97 3.05
N ALA A 463 1.41 2.33 3.54
CA ALA A 463 0.38 3.00 2.74
C ALA A 463 0.86 4.37 2.23
N SER A 464 1.48 5.17 3.10
CA SER A 464 2.04 6.49 2.77
C SER A 464 3.19 6.43 1.77
N ASN A 465 4.00 5.36 1.82
CA ASN A 465 5.10 5.17 0.86
C ASN A 465 4.62 4.56 -0.46
N ALA A 466 3.67 3.63 -0.42
CA ALA A 466 3.07 3.04 -1.62
C ALA A 466 2.27 4.07 -2.44
N SER A 467 1.65 5.07 -1.80
CA SER A 467 1.01 6.17 -2.52
C SER A 467 2.02 7.05 -3.26
N LYS A 468 3.23 7.23 -2.71
CA LYS A 468 4.33 8.00 -3.32
C LYS A 468 5.08 7.23 -4.42
N ALA A 469 5.19 5.92 -4.31
CA ALA A 469 6.02 5.07 -5.17
C ALA A 469 5.39 4.65 -6.51
N LYS A 470 4.13 5.01 -6.80
CA LYS A 470 3.44 4.64 -8.06
C LYS A 470 4.00 5.34 -9.32
N TYR A 471 5.10 6.05 -9.19
CA TYR A 471 5.80 6.80 -10.24
C TYR A 471 7.29 6.45 -10.20
N GLU A 472 7.72 5.53 -11.08
CA GLU A 472 9.15 5.19 -11.20
C GLU A 472 9.94 6.36 -11.79
N GLN A 473 11.11 6.64 -11.21
CA GLN A 473 11.99 7.76 -11.55
C GLN A 473 13.39 7.23 -11.86
N MET A 474 14.07 7.82 -12.84
CA MET A 474 15.39 7.34 -13.27
C MET A 474 16.49 8.39 -13.16
N ASN A 475 17.68 7.83 -12.93
CA ASN A 475 19.00 8.45 -12.82
C ASN A 475 19.68 8.60 -14.17
#